data_AF-F3FXW7-F1
#
_entry.id   AF-F3FXW7-F1
#
_cell.length_a   1.000
_cell.length_b   1.000
_cell.length_c   1.000
_cell.angle_alpha   90.00
_cell.angle_beta   90.00
_cell.angle_gamma   90.00
#
_symmetry.space_group_name_H-M   'P 1'
#
loop_
_entity.id
_entity.type
_entity.pdbx_description
1 polymer ?
#
loop_
_entity_poly.entity_id
_entity_poly.type
_entity_poly.pdbx_seq_one_letter_code
_entity_poly.pdbx_strand_id
1 'polypeptide(L)' 'GDFVSLDEILQRCDVISLHTPLSKTGTSPTWHLLDDARLRQLRQGAWLINASRGAVVGKG' A
#
# COMPACT_ATOMS: atom_id res chain seq x y z
N GLY A 1 1.88 -6.55 -19.20
CA GLY A 1 2.33 -7.19 -17.96
C GLY A 1 1.11 -7.50 -17.14
N ASP A 2 1.19 -8.57 -16.35
CA ASP A 2 0.05 -9.05 -15.58
C ASP A 2 -0.08 -8.33 -14.24
N PHE A 3 -1.28 -8.34 -13.67
CA PHE A 3 -1.50 -7.83 -12.33
C PHE A 3 -0.99 -8.82 -11.28
N VAL A 4 -0.42 -8.29 -10.20
CA VAL A 4 0.02 -9.05 -9.04
C VAL A 4 -0.73 -8.60 -7.79
N SER A 5 -0.74 -9.42 -6.75
CA SER A 5 -1.39 -9.08 -5.47
C SER A 5 -0.61 -8.02 -4.71
N LEU A 6 -1.27 -7.35 -3.77
CA LEU A 6 -0.60 -6.42 -2.86
C LEU A 6 0.47 -7.12 -2.02
N ASP A 7 0.18 -8.33 -1.52
CA ASP A 7 1.12 -9.08 -0.67
C ASP A 7 2.41 -9.42 -1.42
N GLU A 8 2.31 -9.73 -2.71
CA GLU A 8 3.47 -9.97 -3.57
C GLU A 8 4.32 -8.70 -3.71
N ILE A 9 3.68 -7.54 -3.90
CA ILE A 9 4.36 -6.24 -3.97
C ILE A 9 5.11 -5.97 -2.64
N LEU A 10 4.46 -6.15 -1.49
CA LEU A 10 5.07 -5.87 -0.19
C LEU A 10 6.32 -6.74 0.07
N GLN A 11 6.32 -7.99 -0.38
CA GLN A 11 7.42 -8.94 -0.15
C GLN A 11 8.58 -8.80 -1.14
N ARG A 12 8.33 -8.30 -2.35
CA ARG A 12 9.28 -8.35 -3.48
C ARG A 12 9.81 -6.99 -3.91
N CYS A 13 9.08 -5.91 -3.69
CA CYS A 13 9.46 -4.60 -4.20
C CYS A 13 10.36 -3.82 -3.24
N ASP A 14 11.39 -3.20 -3.79
CA ASP A 14 12.27 -2.30 -3.05
C ASP A 14 11.76 -0.83 -3.12
N VAL A 15 10.87 -0.52 -4.06
CA VAL A 15 10.20 0.78 -4.19
C VAL A 15 8.72 0.55 -4.51
N ILE A 16 7.84 1.22 -3.75
CA ILE A 16 6.38 1.14 -3.90
C ILE A 16 5.82 2.56 -4.00
N SER A 17 5.02 2.84 -5.03
CA SER A 17 4.31 4.11 -5.19
C SER A 17 2.80 3.89 -5.24
N LEU A 18 2.06 4.63 -4.41
CA LEU A 18 0.61 4.52 -4.31
C LEU A 18 -0.08 5.59 -5.16
N HIS A 19 -0.97 5.14 -6.06
CA HIS A 19 -1.75 5.98 -6.98
C HIS A 19 -3.22 5.56 -7.02
N THR A 20 -3.85 5.39 -5.86
CA THR A 20 -5.25 4.96 -5.74
C THR A 20 -6.15 6.12 -5.29
N PRO A 21 -7.45 6.11 -5.61
CA PRO A 21 -8.41 6.96 -4.92
C PRO A 21 -8.51 6.55 -3.44
N LEU A 22 -8.98 7.46 -2.58
CA LEU A 22 -9.35 7.11 -1.20
C LEU A 22 -10.81 6.62 -1.16
N SER A 23 -11.02 5.36 -0.81
CA SER A 23 -12.34 4.75 -0.62
C SER A 23 -12.42 3.99 0.69
N LYS A 24 -13.51 4.17 1.44
CA LYS A 24 -13.82 3.40 2.66
C LYS A 24 -14.71 2.18 2.40
N THR A 25 -15.25 2.06 1.18
CA THR A 25 -16.28 1.08 0.82
C THR A 25 -15.98 0.43 -0.53
N GLY A 26 -16.79 -0.55 -0.91
CA GLY A 26 -16.64 -1.30 -2.16
C GLY A 26 -15.78 -2.55 -2.01
N THR A 27 -15.47 -3.19 -3.13
CA THR A 27 -14.74 -4.48 -3.16
C THR A 27 -13.25 -4.34 -2.87
N SER A 28 -12.68 -3.15 -3.07
CA SER A 28 -11.27 -2.84 -2.83
C SER A 28 -11.13 -1.49 -2.11
N PRO A 29 -11.50 -1.40 -0.82
CA PRO A 29 -11.31 -0.19 -0.04
C PRO A 29 -9.81 0.12 0.11
N THR A 30 -9.48 1.41 0.14
CA THR A 30 -8.10 1.92 0.18
C THR A 30 -7.84 2.81 1.38
N TRP A 31 -8.85 3.08 2.21
CA TRP A 31 -8.66 3.67 3.52
C TRP A 31 -7.80 2.74 4.37
N HIS A 32 -6.66 3.26 4.85
CA HIS A 32 -5.63 2.50 5.56
C HIS A 32 -5.18 1.26 4.78
N LEU A 33 -5.06 1.38 3.45
CA LEU A 33 -4.56 0.31 2.58
C LEU A 33 -3.20 -0.22 3.07
N LEU A 34 -2.31 0.69 3.48
CA LEU A 34 -1.09 0.33 4.22
C LEU A 34 -1.24 0.81 5.66
N ASP A 35 -1.63 -0.13 6.52
CA ASP A 35 -1.67 0.02 7.97
C ASP A 35 -0.34 -0.42 8.61
N ASP A 36 -0.23 -0.31 9.93
CA ASP A 36 0.99 -0.70 10.66
C ASP A 36 1.36 -2.18 10.47
N ALA A 37 0.40 -3.07 10.23
CA ALA A 37 0.67 -4.49 10.01
C ALA A 37 1.31 -4.71 8.63
N ARG A 38 0.82 -4.05 7.59
CA ARG A 38 1.37 -4.13 6.24
C ARG A 38 2.68 -3.37 6.08
N LEU A 39 2.83 -2.23 6.75
CA LEU A 39 4.09 -1.47 6.75
C LEU A 39 5.25 -2.30 7.31
N ARG A 40 5.00 -3.18 8.30
CA ARG A 40 6.01 -4.10 8.84
C ARG A 40 6.40 -5.23 7.87
N GLN A 41 5.60 -5.48 6.83
CA GLN A 41 5.90 -6.50 5.82
C GLN A 41 6.79 -5.96 4.70
N LEU A 42 6.97 -4.64 4.62
CA LEU A 42 7.87 -4.04 3.65
C LEU A 42 9.29 -4.56 3.85
N ARG A 43 9.99 -4.77 2.74
CA ARG A 43 11.42 -5.11 2.77
C ARG A 43 12.19 -4.02 3.52
N GLN A 44 13.19 -4.45 4.29
CA GLN A 44 14.08 -3.52 4.97
C GLN A 44 14.78 -2.61 3.96
N GLY A 45 14.70 -1.29 4.16
CA GLY A 45 15.26 -0.30 3.25
C GLY A 45 14.37 0.02 2.04
N ALA A 46 13.17 -0.55 1.94
CA ALA A 46 12.24 -0.22 0.88
C ALA A 46 11.77 1.24 0.96
N TRP A 47 11.53 1.83 -0.21
CA TRP A 47 11.01 3.18 -0.35
C TRP A 47 9.49 3.12 -0.56
N LEU A 48 8.74 3.84 0.25
CA LEU A 48 7.30 4.03 0.08
C LEU A 48 7.00 5.47 -0.31
N ILE A 49 6.33 5.65 -1.44
CA ILE A 49 5.89 6.95 -1.95
C ILE A 49 4.37 6.97 -1.94
N ASN A 50 3.78 7.83 -1.11
CA ASN A 50 2.34 8.09 -1.17
C ASN A 50 2.07 9.41 -1.91
N ALA A 51 1.82 9.31 -3.22
CA ALA A 51 1.40 10.42 -4.06
C ALA A 51 -0.13 10.44 -4.28
N SER A 52 -0.90 9.83 -3.38
CA SER A 52 -2.36 9.66 -3.50
C SER A 52 -3.15 10.56 -2.54
N ARG A 53 -3.73 10.00 -1.48
CA ARG A 53 -4.34 10.69 -0.35
C ARG A 53 -3.68 10.20 0.93
N GLY A 54 -3.51 11.10 1.90
CA GLY A 54 -2.84 10.80 3.17
C GLY A 54 -3.37 9.52 3.82
N ALA A 55 -4.70 9.44 4.01
CA ALA A 55 -5.37 8.31 4.66
C ALA A 55 -5.35 6.97 3.88
N VAL A 56 -4.66 6.88 2.74
CA VAL A 56 -4.34 5.58 2.13
C VAL A 56 -3.25 4.87 2.93
N VAL A 57 -2.35 5.64 3.57
CA VAL A 57 -1.39 5.15 4.55
C VAL A 57 -1.85 5.66 5.92
N GLY A 58 -2.11 4.76 6.85
CA GLY A 58 -2.72 5.13 8.14
C GLY A 58 -2.12 4.33 9.27
N LYS A 59 -2.21 4.89 10.48
CA LYS A 59 -2.02 4.11 11.71
C LYS A 59 -3.34 3.44 12.06
N GLY A 60 -3.26 2.29 12.72
CA GLY A 60 -4.42 1.67 13.37
C GLY A 60 -5.09 2.64 14.34
#